data_AF-I0HQ20-F1
#
_entry.id   AF-I0HQ20-F1
#
_cell.length_a   1.000
_cell.length_b   1.000
_cell.length_c   1.000
_cell.angle_alpha   90.00
_cell.angle_beta   90.00
_cell.angle_gamma   90.00
#
_symmetry.space_group_name_H-M   'P 1'
#
loop_
_entity.id
_entity.type
_entity.pdbx_description
1 polymer ?
#
loop_
_entity_poly.entity_id
_entity_poly.type
_entity_poly.pdbx_seq_one_letter_code
_entity_poly.pdbx_strand_id
1 'polypeptide(L)'
;MRSRPKGAALAGEALSQELNRTCGDLTEADLESRLRLVERAAAEGVPTAAVWMIAEGPDGDPDALQTQGSDPLVQAWRSRALDYLRLAALKGDALALLSMANQYESGEGIVAEQNPALAMQYQVAFQRVDEANTGRKSWGADWEIAGLRSSMPPALAASAQAAGEALAAQILAAKAAPGGTR
;
A
#
# COMPACT_ATOMS: atom_id res chain seq x y z
N MET A 1 9.55 5.61 40.58
CA MET A 1 10.02 5.60 39.18
C MET A 1 10.42 4.17 38.81
N ARG A 2 9.62 3.46 38.01
CA ARG A 2 10.06 2.16 37.46
C ARG A 2 10.76 2.45 36.13
N SER A 3 12.07 2.19 36.10
CA SER A 3 12.89 2.30 34.90
C SER A 3 12.41 1.27 33.86
N ARG A 4 12.13 1.69 32.62
CA ARG A 4 11.89 0.76 31.51
C ARG A 4 13.21 0.04 31.21
N PRO A 5 13.26 -1.30 31.21
CA PRO A 5 14.45 -2.00 30.76
C PRO A 5 14.65 -1.73 29.26
N LYS A 6 15.87 -1.34 28.89
CA LYS A 6 16.31 -1.31 27.49
C LYS A 6 16.22 -2.72 26.91
N GLY A 7 15.73 -2.81 25.69
CA GLY A 7 15.32 -4.04 24.99
C GLY A 7 16.21 -5.25 25.25
N ALA A 8 15.66 -6.21 25.98
CA ALA A 8 16.04 -7.61 25.85
C ALA A 8 14.98 -8.26 24.94
N ALA A 9 15.40 -8.94 23.88
CA ALA A 9 14.50 -9.79 23.13
C ALA A 9 13.93 -10.86 24.09
N LEU A 10 12.61 -10.91 24.23
CA LEU A 10 11.96 -11.94 25.03
C LEU A 10 12.16 -13.29 24.33
N ALA A 11 12.63 -14.30 25.06
CA ALA A 11 12.64 -15.68 24.58
C ALA A 11 11.20 -16.17 24.30
N GLY A 12 11.03 -17.17 23.43
CA GLY A 12 9.73 -17.56 22.85
C GLY A 12 8.57 -17.72 23.85
N GLU A 13 8.79 -18.34 25.01
CA GLU A 13 7.76 -18.49 26.04
C GLU A 13 7.39 -17.17 26.73
N ALA A 14 8.37 -16.31 27.01
CA ALA A 14 8.14 -15.01 27.63
C ALA A 14 7.42 -14.05 26.67
N LEU A 15 7.71 -14.13 25.36
CA LEU A 15 6.97 -13.40 24.34
C LEU A 15 5.51 -13.88 24.23
N SER A 16 5.30 -15.20 24.22
CA SER A 16 3.95 -15.79 24.18
C SER A 16 3.10 -15.40 25.40
N GLN A 17 3.68 -15.43 26.60
CA GLN A 17 2.98 -15.00 27.81
C GLN A 17 2.62 -13.51 27.77
N GLU A 18 3.51 -12.66 27.28
CA GLU A 18 3.25 -11.21 27.16
C GLU A 18 2.20 -10.90 26.08
N LEU A 19 2.22 -11.63 24.95
CA LEU A 19 1.19 -11.55 23.92
C LEU A 19 -0.18 -11.98 24.46
N ASN A 20 -0.25 -13.11 25.16
CA ASN A 20 -1.49 -13.57 25.77
C ASN A 20 -2.01 -12.59 26.85
N ARG A 21 -1.12 -11.95 27.60
CA ARG A 21 -1.49 -10.92 28.58
C ARG A 21 -2.05 -9.65 27.92
N THR A 22 -1.61 -9.35 26.70
CA THR A 22 -1.93 -8.08 26.02
C THR A 22 -3.10 -8.21 25.04
N CYS A 23 -3.26 -9.39 24.42
CA CYS A 23 -4.22 -9.65 23.35
C CYS A 23 -5.11 -10.87 23.61
N GLY A 24 -4.95 -11.57 24.75
CA GLY A 24 -5.66 -12.83 25.02
C GLY A 24 -7.17 -12.69 25.28
N ASP A 25 -7.67 -11.46 25.35
CA ASP A 25 -9.11 -11.15 25.41
C ASP A 25 -9.73 -10.90 24.03
N LEU A 26 -8.92 -10.83 22.96
CA LEU A 26 -9.43 -10.74 21.60
C LEU A 26 -10.04 -12.06 21.16
N THR A 27 -11.29 -11.99 20.69
CA THR A 27 -11.98 -13.14 20.11
C THR A 27 -11.81 -13.19 18.60
N GLU A 28 -12.09 -14.34 18.00
CA GLU A 28 -12.18 -14.51 16.55
C GLU A 28 -13.18 -13.51 15.93
N ALA A 29 -14.31 -13.27 16.60
CA ALA A 29 -15.30 -12.29 16.17
C ALA A 29 -14.77 -10.84 16.18
N ASP A 30 -13.86 -10.50 17.09
CA ASP A 30 -13.22 -9.18 17.12
C ASP A 30 -12.27 -9.01 15.94
N LEU A 31 -11.48 -10.03 15.62
CA LEU A 31 -10.58 -10.06 14.47
C LEU A 31 -11.35 -9.95 13.16
N GLU A 32 -12.41 -10.75 12.98
CA GLU A 32 -13.27 -10.63 11.81
C GLU A 32 -13.90 -9.24 11.68
N SER A 33 -14.35 -8.66 12.80
CA SER A 33 -14.94 -7.33 12.80
C SER A 33 -13.94 -6.28 12.34
N ARG A 34 -12.69 -6.37 12.80
CA ARG A 34 -11.60 -5.50 12.33
C ARG A 34 -11.37 -5.65 10.82
N LEU A 35 -11.28 -6.88 10.31
CA LEU A 35 -11.04 -7.13 8.89
C LEU A 35 -12.19 -6.58 8.02
N ARG A 36 -13.44 -6.77 8.45
CA ARG A 36 -14.61 -6.17 7.77
C ARG A 36 -14.57 -4.64 7.78
N LEU A 37 -14.14 -4.03 8.89
CA LEU A 37 -14.06 -2.57 9.00
C LEU A 37 -12.97 -1.98 8.09
N VAL A 38 -11.79 -2.60 8.01
CA VAL A 38 -10.73 -2.11 7.12
C VAL A 38 -11.11 -2.28 5.64
N GLU A 39 -11.74 -3.40 5.28
CA GLU A 39 -12.23 -3.61 3.90
C GLU A 39 -13.30 -2.58 3.53
N ARG A 40 -14.23 -2.28 4.43
CA ARG A 40 -15.23 -1.22 4.21
C ARG A 40 -14.57 0.16 4.06
N ALA A 41 -13.63 0.50 4.92
CA ALA A 41 -12.90 1.77 4.84
C ALA A 41 -12.13 1.87 3.51
N ALA A 42 -11.52 0.78 3.05
CA ALA A 42 -10.84 0.71 1.75
C ALA A 42 -11.83 0.92 0.59
N ALA A 43 -13.00 0.27 0.64
CA ALA A 43 -14.06 0.42 -0.36
C ALA A 43 -14.60 1.86 -0.43
N GLU A 44 -14.68 2.55 0.70
CA GLU A 44 -15.07 3.96 0.77
C GLU A 44 -13.93 4.93 0.37
N GLY A 45 -12.71 4.40 0.18
CA GLY A 45 -11.51 5.16 -0.17
C GLY A 45 -11.04 6.06 0.97
N VAL A 46 -11.19 5.60 2.22
CA VAL A 46 -10.57 6.23 3.40
C VAL A 46 -9.05 6.17 3.22
N PRO A 47 -8.31 7.27 3.46
CA PRO A 47 -6.87 7.28 3.31
C PRO A 47 -6.19 6.12 4.06
N THR A 48 -5.25 5.47 3.40
CA THR A 48 -4.42 4.35 3.86
C THR A 48 -5.15 3.02 4.10
N ALA A 49 -6.49 3.00 4.10
CA ALA A 49 -7.25 1.80 4.44
C ALA A 49 -6.99 0.64 3.47
N ALA A 50 -6.88 0.91 2.17
CA ALA A 50 -6.53 -0.12 1.18
C ALA A 50 -5.11 -0.69 1.40
N VAL A 51 -4.15 0.15 1.79
CA VAL A 51 -2.78 -0.28 2.10
C VAL A 51 -2.78 -1.19 3.33
N TRP A 52 -3.53 -0.82 4.38
CA TRP A 52 -3.68 -1.66 5.58
C TRP A 52 -4.39 -2.96 5.28
N MET A 53 -5.49 -2.95 4.51
CA MET A 53 -6.16 -4.16 4.06
C MET A 53 -5.18 -5.11 3.38
N ILE A 54 -4.32 -4.60 2.48
CA ILE A 54 -3.31 -5.41 1.79
C ILE A 54 -2.27 -5.98 2.76
N ALA A 55 -1.82 -5.19 3.73
CA ALA A 55 -0.85 -5.63 4.73
C ALA A 55 -1.40 -6.74 5.65
N GLU A 56 -2.71 -6.76 5.92
CA GLU A 56 -3.35 -7.84 6.67
C GLU A 56 -3.51 -9.12 5.85
N GLY A 57 -3.71 -8.99 4.54
CA GLY A 57 -3.95 -10.11 3.64
C GLY A 57 -5.38 -10.69 3.73
N PRO A 58 -5.70 -11.66 2.86
CA PRO A 58 -6.94 -12.42 2.91
C PRO A 58 -7.16 -13.04 4.30
N ASP A 59 -8.32 -12.80 4.91
CA ASP A 59 -8.72 -13.33 6.22
C ASP A 59 -7.71 -13.08 7.37
N GLY A 60 -6.84 -12.07 7.21
CA GLY A 60 -5.79 -11.74 8.19
C GLY A 60 -4.52 -12.59 8.06
N ASP A 61 -4.40 -13.38 7.00
CA ASP A 61 -3.16 -14.09 6.63
C ASP A 61 -2.39 -13.29 5.56
N PRO A 62 -1.29 -12.61 5.93
CA PRO A 62 -0.48 -11.83 4.99
C PRO A 62 0.19 -12.69 3.92
N ASP A 63 0.33 -14.00 4.16
CA ASP A 63 1.00 -14.92 3.25
C ASP A 63 0.00 -15.66 2.34
N ALA A 64 -1.32 -15.48 2.52
CA ALA A 64 -2.34 -16.23 1.79
C ALA A 64 -2.26 -16.06 0.27
N LEU A 65 -1.80 -14.91 -0.23
CA LEU A 65 -1.57 -14.74 -1.67
C LEU A 65 -0.48 -15.67 -2.23
N GLN A 66 0.53 -15.99 -1.40
CA GLN A 66 1.62 -16.88 -1.78
C GLN A 66 1.25 -18.34 -1.55
N THR A 67 0.62 -18.65 -0.42
CA THR A 67 0.34 -20.03 0.01
C THR A 67 -0.96 -20.58 -0.59
N GLN A 68 -1.92 -19.71 -0.91
CA GLN A 68 -3.29 -20.05 -1.31
C GLN A 68 -3.73 -19.26 -2.56
N GLY A 69 -2.80 -18.75 -3.38
CA GLY A 69 -3.12 -17.87 -4.52
C GLY A 69 -4.02 -18.49 -5.62
N SER A 70 -4.20 -19.81 -5.64
CA SER A 70 -5.15 -20.50 -6.52
C SER A 70 -6.57 -20.60 -5.96
N ASP A 71 -6.78 -20.29 -4.68
CA ASP A 71 -8.11 -20.29 -4.05
C ASP A 71 -8.99 -19.17 -4.65
N PRO A 72 -10.21 -19.48 -5.12
CA PRO A 72 -11.12 -18.47 -5.67
C PRO A 72 -11.45 -17.30 -4.72
N LEU A 73 -11.51 -17.54 -3.41
CA LEU A 73 -11.77 -16.49 -2.42
C LEU A 73 -10.56 -15.55 -2.27
N VAL A 74 -9.35 -16.11 -2.26
CA VAL A 74 -8.09 -15.34 -2.27
C VAL A 74 -7.97 -14.52 -3.54
N GLN A 75 -8.34 -15.08 -4.70
CA GLN A 75 -8.37 -14.34 -5.98
C GLN A 75 -9.41 -13.22 -5.98
N ALA A 76 -10.62 -13.49 -5.45
CA ALA A 76 -11.66 -12.47 -5.34
C ALA A 76 -11.24 -11.34 -4.40
N TRP A 77 -10.62 -11.66 -3.27
CA TRP A 77 -10.04 -10.67 -2.36
C TRP A 77 -8.95 -9.85 -3.05
N ARG A 78 -8.04 -10.51 -3.78
CA ARG A 78 -6.94 -9.86 -4.52
C ARG A 78 -7.46 -8.83 -5.52
N SER A 79 -8.50 -9.18 -6.27
CA SER A 79 -9.14 -8.27 -7.22
C SER A 79 -9.71 -7.04 -6.52
N ARG A 80 -10.45 -7.21 -5.42
CA ARG A 80 -11.01 -6.08 -4.65
C ARG A 80 -9.92 -5.19 -4.06
N ALA A 81 -8.89 -5.80 -3.47
CA ALA A 81 -7.76 -5.08 -2.89
C ALA A 81 -7.07 -4.19 -3.94
N LEU A 82 -6.88 -4.71 -5.16
CA LEU A 82 -6.31 -3.94 -6.27
C LEU A 82 -7.22 -2.78 -6.70
N ASP A 83 -8.54 -2.99 -6.79
CA ASP A 83 -9.47 -1.94 -7.15
C ASP A 83 -9.59 -0.85 -6.08
N TYR A 84 -9.56 -1.22 -4.79
CA TYR A 84 -9.54 -0.26 -3.69
C TYR A 84 -8.23 0.52 -3.63
N LEU A 85 -7.10 -0.13 -3.91
CA LEU A 85 -5.81 0.57 -3.97
C LEU A 85 -5.78 1.58 -5.13
N ARG A 86 -6.35 1.22 -6.30
CA ARG A 86 -6.53 2.16 -7.43
C ARG A 86 -7.41 3.34 -7.03
N LEU A 87 -8.53 3.08 -6.37
CA LEU A 87 -9.44 4.12 -5.90
C LEU A 87 -8.74 5.09 -4.95
N ALA A 88 -8.02 4.57 -3.95
CA ALA A 88 -7.28 5.38 -2.99
C ALA A 88 -6.20 6.23 -3.68
N ALA A 89 -5.43 5.64 -4.61
CA ALA A 89 -4.44 6.35 -5.40
C ALA A 89 -5.07 7.50 -6.21
N LEU A 90 -6.21 7.27 -6.87
CA LEU A 90 -6.94 8.30 -7.63
C LEU A 90 -7.51 9.42 -6.73
N LYS A 91 -7.80 9.12 -5.47
CA LYS A 91 -8.18 10.12 -4.45
C LYS A 91 -6.98 10.89 -3.88
N GLY A 92 -5.76 10.58 -4.31
CA GLY A 92 -4.54 11.25 -3.89
C GLY A 92 -3.95 10.73 -2.58
N ASP A 93 -4.29 9.50 -2.19
CA ASP A 93 -3.56 8.81 -1.12
C ASP A 93 -2.14 8.49 -1.59
N ALA A 94 -1.17 9.22 -1.03
CA ALA A 94 0.25 9.06 -1.35
C ALA A 94 0.77 7.66 -0.99
N LEU A 95 0.29 7.04 0.10
CA LEU A 95 0.71 5.69 0.45
C LEU A 95 0.12 4.65 -0.50
N ALA A 96 -1.08 4.87 -1.04
CA ALA A 96 -1.64 4.01 -2.07
C ALA A 96 -0.84 4.09 -3.39
N LEU A 97 -0.40 5.29 -3.79
CA LEU A 97 0.49 5.47 -4.95
C LEU A 97 1.83 4.77 -4.77
N LEU A 98 2.46 4.92 -3.60
CA LEU A 98 3.71 4.23 -3.27
C LEU A 98 3.52 2.71 -3.22
N SER A 99 2.43 2.25 -2.61
CA SER A 99 2.09 0.82 -2.57
C SER A 99 1.94 0.26 -3.99
N MET A 100 1.23 0.96 -4.88
CA MET A 100 1.12 0.57 -6.29
C MET A 100 2.48 0.46 -6.99
N ALA A 101 3.36 1.44 -6.78
CA ALA A 101 4.71 1.41 -7.33
C ALA A 101 5.47 0.14 -6.90
N ASN A 102 5.47 -0.14 -5.59
CA ASN A 102 6.15 -1.29 -5.01
C ASN A 102 5.57 -2.62 -5.50
N GLN A 103 4.24 -2.73 -5.58
CA GLN A 103 3.57 -3.95 -6.05
C GLN A 103 3.98 -4.25 -7.51
N TYR A 104 3.93 -3.27 -8.40
CA TYR A 104 4.34 -3.47 -9.79
C TYR A 104 5.85 -3.63 -9.97
N GLU A 105 6.67 -3.10 -9.07
CA GLU A 105 8.12 -3.31 -9.10
C GLU A 105 8.48 -4.75 -8.70
N SER A 106 7.91 -5.26 -7.60
CA SER A 106 8.17 -6.63 -7.14
C SER A 106 7.48 -7.67 -8.02
N GLY A 107 6.31 -7.35 -8.57
CA GLY A 107 5.43 -8.31 -9.23
C GLY A 107 4.86 -9.36 -8.28
N GLU A 108 4.95 -9.09 -6.98
CA GLU A 108 4.46 -9.94 -5.91
C GLU A 108 3.28 -9.27 -5.20
N GLY A 109 2.57 -10.04 -4.38
CA GLY A 109 1.40 -9.55 -3.66
C GLY A 109 0.18 -9.45 -4.57
N ILE A 110 -0.46 -8.28 -4.62
CA ILE A 110 -1.77 -8.13 -5.25
C ILE A 110 -1.71 -7.97 -6.77
N VAL A 111 -0.56 -7.65 -7.35
CA VAL A 111 -0.36 -7.66 -8.80
C VAL A 111 0.29 -8.97 -9.24
N ALA A 112 -0.14 -9.51 -10.38
CA ALA A 112 0.25 -10.84 -10.84
C ALA A 112 1.67 -10.92 -11.40
N GLU A 113 2.19 -9.79 -11.91
CA GLU A 113 3.46 -9.76 -12.64
C GLU A 113 4.15 -8.41 -12.45
N GLN A 114 5.48 -8.43 -12.57
CA GLN A 114 6.31 -7.23 -12.61
C GLN A 114 5.95 -6.37 -13.82
N ASN A 115 5.82 -5.07 -13.60
CA ASN A 115 5.62 -4.09 -14.65
C ASN A 115 6.41 -2.81 -14.33
N PRO A 116 7.68 -2.70 -14.75
CA PRO A 116 8.52 -1.56 -14.41
C PRO A 116 7.97 -0.23 -14.97
N ALA A 117 7.18 -0.27 -16.04
CA ALA A 117 6.55 0.93 -16.60
C ALA A 117 5.43 1.45 -15.70
N LEU A 118 4.55 0.56 -15.22
CA LEU A 118 3.52 0.93 -14.25
C LEU A 118 4.13 1.29 -12.89
N ALA A 119 5.13 0.56 -12.43
CA ALA A 119 5.87 0.89 -11.22
C ALA A 119 6.43 2.32 -11.29
N MET A 120 7.12 2.67 -12.38
CA MET A 120 7.67 4.00 -12.59
C MET A 120 6.58 5.07 -12.71
N GLN A 121 5.48 4.78 -13.41
CA GLN A 121 4.34 5.70 -13.51
C GLN A 121 3.77 6.04 -12.13
N TYR A 122 3.50 5.03 -11.29
CA TYR A 122 2.99 5.25 -9.94
C TYR A 122 4.02 5.92 -9.03
N GLN A 123 5.31 5.60 -9.19
CA GLN A 123 6.38 6.24 -8.42
C GLN A 123 6.49 7.73 -8.75
N VAL A 124 6.48 8.10 -10.02
CA VAL A 124 6.47 9.51 -10.44
C VAL A 124 5.24 10.22 -9.86
N ALA A 125 4.06 9.59 -9.93
CA ALA A 125 2.84 10.17 -9.40
C ALA A 125 2.91 10.37 -7.87
N PHE A 126 3.39 9.37 -7.13
CA PHE A 126 3.64 9.45 -5.69
C PHE A 126 4.53 10.64 -5.35
N GLN A 127 5.67 10.80 -6.02
CA GLN A 127 6.62 11.86 -5.72
C GLN A 127 6.02 13.26 -5.88
N ARG A 128 5.23 13.48 -6.94
CA ARG A 128 4.54 14.75 -7.17
C ARG A 128 3.45 15.02 -6.14
N VAL A 129 2.64 14.02 -5.82
CA VAL A 129 1.54 14.15 -4.85
C VAL A 129 2.09 14.35 -3.44
N ASP A 130 3.13 13.61 -3.05
CA ASP A 130 3.79 13.74 -1.75
C ASP A 130 4.49 15.10 -1.61
N GLU A 131 5.21 15.55 -2.63
CA GLU A 131 5.82 16.89 -2.63
C GLU A 131 4.77 17.99 -2.49
N ALA A 132 3.65 17.89 -3.19
CA ALA A 132 2.55 18.83 -3.06
C ALA A 132 1.89 18.80 -1.67
N ASN A 133 1.82 17.63 -1.02
CA ASN A 133 1.24 17.47 0.30
C ASN A 133 2.18 17.95 1.43
N THR A 134 3.48 17.71 1.29
CA THR A 134 4.47 17.94 2.36
C THR A 134 5.30 19.21 2.16
N GLY A 135 5.27 19.79 0.96
CA GLY A 135 6.12 20.91 0.54
C GLY A 135 7.59 20.53 0.36
N ARG A 136 7.91 19.23 0.35
CA ARG A 136 9.29 18.72 0.23
C ARG A 136 9.33 17.50 -0.68
N LYS A 137 10.35 17.43 -1.53
CA LYS A 137 10.64 16.23 -2.30
C LYS A 137 10.99 15.06 -1.37
N SER A 138 10.42 13.88 -1.62
CA SER A 138 10.72 12.68 -0.83
C SER A 138 12.20 12.29 -0.94
N TRP A 139 12.77 11.79 0.16
CA TRP A 139 14.14 11.32 0.17
C TRP A 139 14.26 10.08 -0.69
N GLY A 140 15.13 10.13 -1.69
CA GLY A 140 15.41 8.98 -2.54
C GLY A 140 14.59 8.84 -3.82
N ALA A 141 13.64 9.75 -4.03
CA ALA A 141 12.80 9.81 -5.24
C ALA A 141 13.57 9.62 -6.56
N ASP A 142 14.75 10.25 -6.66
CA ASP A 142 15.54 10.23 -7.89
C ASP A 142 16.21 8.87 -8.14
N TRP A 143 16.63 8.15 -7.08
CA TRP A 143 17.32 6.87 -7.25
C TRP A 143 16.35 5.74 -7.64
N GLU A 144 15.14 5.73 -7.08
CA GLU A 144 14.10 4.74 -7.43
C GLU A 144 13.66 4.92 -8.89
N ILE A 145 13.33 6.16 -9.28
CA ILE A 145 12.93 6.46 -10.66
C ILE A 145 14.08 6.18 -11.64
N ALA A 146 15.33 6.47 -11.27
CA ALA A 146 16.50 6.15 -12.10
C ALA A 146 16.71 4.64 -12.25
N GLY A 147 16.51 3.87 -11.18
CA GLY A 147 16.57 2.41 -11.20
C GLY A 147 15.55 1.82 -12.17
N LEU A 148 14.28 2.18 -12.00
CA LEU A 148 13.19 1.73 -12.89
C LEU A 148 13.39 2.19 -14.34
N ARG A 149 13.87 3.41 -14.55
CA ARG A 149 14.21 3.92 -15.89
C ARG A 149 15.30 3.06 -16.55
N SER A 150 16.30 2.62 -15.79
CA SER A 150 17.43 1.85 -16.32
C SER A 150 17.06 0.42 -16.72
N SER A 151 15.96 -0.13 -16.19
CA SER A 151 15.49 -1.50 -16.50
C SER A 151 14.61 -1.57 -17.76
N MET A 152 14.37 -0.44 -18.44
CA MET A 152 13.45 -0.34 -19.57
C MET A 152 14.10 0.31 -20.80
N PRO A 153 13.56 0.05 -22.01
CA PRO A 153 13.90 0.84 -23.20
C PRO A 153 13.61 2.34 -22.99
N PRO A 154 14.45 3.26 -23.52
CA PRO A 154 14.28 4.70 -23.28
C PRO A 154 12.90 5.25 -23.66
N ALA A 155 12.31 4.78 -24.76
CA ALA A 155 10.99 5.20 -25.19
C ALA A 155 9.89 4.77 -24.19
N LEU A 156 9.99 3.55 -23.64
CA LEU A 156 9.05 3.07 -22.64
C LEU A 156 9.18 3.85 -21.33
N ALA A 157 10.42 4.11 -20.89
CA ALA A 157 10.65 4.90 -19.68
C ALA A 157 10.17 6.37 -19.83
N ALA A 158 10.34 6.98 -21.01
CA ALA A 158 9.79 8.30 -21.30
C ALA A 158 8.25 8.31 -21.27
N SER A 159 7.62 7.27 -21.83
CA SER A 159 6.16 7.10 -21.76
C SER A 159 5.66 6.92 -20.33
N ALA A 160 6.35 6.10 -19.52
CA ALA A 160 6.01 5.87 -18.12
C ALA A 160 6.15 7.14 -17.28
N GLN A 161 7.22 7.91 -17.48
CA GLN A 161 7.40 9.23 -16.85
C GLN A 161 6.23 10.16 -17.19
N ALA A 162 5.89 10.29 -18.49
CA ALA A 162 4.82 11.17 -18.92
C ALA A 162 3.46 10.74 -18.35
N ALA A 163 3.18 9.44 -18.31
CA ALA A 163 1.96 8.90 -17.70
C ALA A 163 1.89 9.17 -16.19
N GLY A 164 3.03 9.09 -15.48
CA GLY A 164 3.10 9.40 -14.05
C GLY A 164 2.85 10.88 -13.75
N GLU A 165 3.45 11.78 -14.53
CA GLU A 165 3.20 13.22 -14.43
C GLU A 165 1.72 13.55 -14.73
N ALA A 166 1.13 12.90 -15.73
CA ALA A 166 -0.28 13.07 -16.07
C ALA A 166 -1.20 12.57 -14.95
N LEU A 167 -0.91 11.42 -14.36
CA LEU A 167 -1.66 10.88 -13.22
C LEU A 167 -1.58 11.82 -12.00
N ALA A 168 -0.39 12.33 -11.67
CA ALA A 168 -0.23 13.33 -10.61
C ALA A 168 -1.06 14.59 -10.88
N ALA A 169 -0.99 15.13 -12.10
CA ALA A 169 -1.74 16.31 -12.47
C ALA A 169 -3.26 16.10 -12.33
N GLN A 170 -3.77 14.93 -12.74
CA GLN A 170 -5.17 14.55 -12.57
C GLN A 170 -5.57 14.53 -11.09
N ILE A 171 -4.77 13.88 -10.24
CA ILE A 171 -5.04 13.76 -8.80
C ILE A 171 -5.05 15.14 -8.14
N LEU A 172 -4.04 15.96 -8.40
CA LEU A 172 -3.90 17.29 -7.81
C LEU A 172 -5.02 18.24 -8.27
N ALA A 173 -5.43 18.15 -9.54
CA ALA A 173 -6.56 18.91 -10.06
C ALA A 173 -7.88 18.50 -9.39
N ALA A 174 -8.11 17.19 -9.20
CA ALA A 174 -9.31 16.70 -8.52
C ALA A 174 -9.40 17.20 -7.06
N LYS A 175 -8.26 17.26 -6.35
CA LYS A 175 -8.17 17.79 -4.98
C LYS A 175 -8.46 19.29 -4.90
N ALA A 176 -8.13 20.05 -5.95
CA ALA A 176 -8.34 21.51 -6.00
C ALA A 176 -9.78 21.92 -6.40
N ALA A 177 -10.59 21.00 -6.93
CA ALA A 177 -11.95 21.30 -7.37
C ALA A 177 -12.89 21.62 -6.18
N PRO A 178 -13.79 22.62 -6.30
CA PRO A 178 -14.75 22.95 -5.26
C PRO A 178 -15.70 21.78 -5.02
N GLY A 179 -15.62 21.17 -3.83
CA GLY A 179 -16.36 19.96 -3.45
C GLY A 179 -15.48 18.71 -3.25
N GLY A 180 -14.16 18.79 -3.51
CA GLY A 180 -13.21 17.74 -3.15
C GLY A 180 -13.23 17.50 -1.63
N THR A 181 -13.47 16.26 -1.22
CA THR A 181 -13.43 15.83 0.18
C THR A 181 -12.08 16.21 0.80
N ARG A 182 -12.14 17.08 1.81
CA ARG A 182 -11.01 17.40 2.69
C ARG A 182 -10.61 16.20 3.53
#